data_AF-A0A7Z9Y8F6-F1
#
_entry.id   AF-A0A7Z9Y8F6-F1
#
_cell.length_a   1.000
_cell.length_b   1.000
_cell.length_c   1.000
_cell.angle_alpha   90.00
_cell.angle_beta   90.00
_cell.angle_gamma   90.00
#
_symmetry.space_group_name_H-M   'P 1'
#
loop_
_entity.id
_entity.type
_entity.pdbx_description
1 polymer ?
#
loop_
_entity_poly.entity_id
_entity_poly.type
_entity_poly.pdbx_seq_one_letter_code
_entity_poly.pdbx_strand_id
1 'polypeptide(L)'
;MIWESLQNLMKIEGVLLLETGMRIGAGMQSAEPTASDLPVIQLPDGRPFIPGSSLRGAVRSHMERIVRALETVESKPYSGRGACNPVVQNEWCITAEQMRKWRGEVGEKRNPDLELAKRIWEGSCRICRLFGS
;
A
#
# COMPACT_ATOMS: atom_id res chain seq x y z
N MET A 1 -3.74 -16.97 15.82
CA MET A 1 -3.28 -16.44 14.52
C MET A 1 -3.02 -14.96 14.70
N ILE A 2 -2.03 -14.36 14.04
CA ILE A 2 -1.67 -12.94 14.26
C ILE A 2 -2.85 -11.98 13.99
N TRP A 3 -3.82 -12.40 13.17
CA TRP A 3 -5.06 -11.68 12.86
C TRP A 3 -6.30 -12.59 12.96
N GLU A 4 -6.64 -13.12 14.14
CA GLU A 4 -7.86 -13.93 14.31
C GLU A 4 -9.14 -13.12 14.41
N SER A 5 -9.05 -11.89 14.92
CA SER A 5 -10.22 -11.06 15.17
C SER A 5 -9.86 -9.58 15.08
N LEU A 6 -10.82 -8.80 14.58
CA LEU A 6 -10.72 -7.34 14.56
C LEU A 6 -10.83 -6.83 16.00
N GLN A 7 -9.71 -6.34 16.53
CA GLN A 7 -9.66 -5.82 17.89
C GLN A 7 -10.13 -4.37 17.99
N ASN A 8 -9.75 -3.55 17.02
CA ASN A 8 -10.01 -2.11 17.02
C ASN A 8 -10.32 -1.61 15.62
N LEU A 9 -11.31 -0.72 15.51
CA LEU A 9 -11.61 0.02 14.30
C LEU A 9 -11.59 1.51 14.60
N MET A 10 -10.54 2.20 14.16
CA MET A 10 -10.45 3.65 14.25
C MET A 10 -11.05 4.27 12.98
N LYS A 11 -12.07 5.12 13.14
CA LYS A 11 -12.65 5.91 12.05
C LYS A 11 -12.12 7.33 12.15
N ILE A 12 -11.53 7.83 11.06
CA ILE A 12 -11.06 9.20 10.94
C ILE A 12 -11.88 9.84 9.82
N GLU A 13 -12.60 10.90 10.16
CA GLU A 13 -13.50 11.62 9.26
C GLU A 13 -13.07 13.09 9.18
N GLY A 14 -13.30 13.72 8.02
CA GLY A 14 -12.92 15.09 7.79
C GLY A 14 -13.27 15.56 6.39
N VAL A 15 -13.09 16.85 6.14
CA VAL A 15 -13.31 17.49 4.83
C VAL A 15 -11.97 17.98 4.29
N LEU A 16 -11.64 17.60 3.07
CA LEU A 16 -10.46 18.10 2.36
C LEU A 16 -10.84 19.35 1.58
N LEU A 17 -10.25 20.48 1.93
CA LEU A 17 -10.37 21.72 1.18
C LEU A 17 -9.18 21.85 0.21
N LEU A 18 -9.46 22.11 -1.06
CA LEU A 18 -8.43 22.37 -2.04
C LEU A 18 -8.00 23.83 -1.98
N GLU A 19 -6.75 24.08 -1.60
CA GLU A 19 -6.17 25.44 -1.63
C GLU A 19 -5.81 25.88 -3.06
N THR A 20 -5.54 24.91 -3.94
CA THR A 20 -5.20 25.13 -5.35
C THR A 20 -5.95 24.16 -6.26
N GLY A 21 -5.96 24.43 -7.56
CA GLY A 21 -6.59 23.55 -8.54
C GLY A 21 -5.92 22.17 -8.57
N MET A 22 -6.72 21.11 -8.42
CA MET A 22 -6.24 19.72 -8.41
C MET A 22 -6.85 18.93 -9.56
N ARG A 23 -6.04 18.06 -10.18
CA ARG A 23 -6.44 17.14 -11.23
C ARG A 23 -6.14 15.70 -10.82
N ILE A 24 -7.13 14.82 -10.90
CA ILE A 24 -6.96 13.37 -10.88
C ILE A 24 -7.51 12.84 -12.19
N GLY A 25 -6.63 12.28 -13.03
CA GLY A 25 -7.00 11.85 -14.38
C GLY A 25 -7.85 10.58 -14.39
N ALA A 26 -8.80 10.50 -15.33
CA ALA A 26 -9.66 9.33 -15.54
C ALA A 26 -9.05 8.25 -16.47
N GLY A 27 -7.82 8.46 -16.98
CA GLY A 27 -7.25 7.66 -18.07
C GLY A 27 -7.86 8.00 -19.45
N MET A 28 -7.25 7.51 -20.53
CA MET A 28 -7.65 7.76 -21.94
C MET A 28 -8.85 6.91 -22.41
N GLN A 29 -9.79 6.57 -21.53
CA GLN A 29 -10.91 5.66 -21.86
C GLN A 29 -12.25 6.36 -22.09
N SER A 30 -12.25 7.65 -22.41
CA SER A 30 -13.44 8.27 -22.98
C SER A 30 -13.49 7.94 -24.47
N ALA A 31 -14.33 6.98 -24.85
CA ALA A 31 -14.76 6.79 -26.25
C ALA A 31 -15.61 7.98 -26.77
N GLU A 32 -15.73 9.05 -25.98
CA GLU A 32 -16.41 10.29 -26.34
C GLU A 32 -15.49 11.21 -27.15
N PRO A 33 -15.82 11.49 -28.42
CA PRO A 33 -15.03 12.37 -29.29
C PRO A 33 -14.94 13.82 -28.80
N THR A 34 -15.83 14.21 -27.88
CA THR A 34 -15.94 15.55 -27.30
C THR A 34 -15.28 15.68 -25.93
N ALA A 35 -14.68 14.60 -25.41
CA ALA A 35 -14.01 14.65 -24.12
C ALA A 35 -12.77 15.56 -24.18
N SER A 36 -12.53 16.32 -23.10
CA SER A 36 -11.32 17.12 -22.95
C SER A 36 -10.08 16.23 -23.05
N ASP A 37 -9.01 16.74 -23.69
CA ASP A 37 -7.70 16.07 -23.78
C ASP A 37 -7.16 15.62 -22.42
N LEU A 38 -7.55 16.35 -21.37
CA LEU A 38 -7.19 16.10 -20.00
C LEU A 38 -8.48 15.97 -19.16
N PRO A 39 -9.12 14.78 -19.09
CA PRO A 39 -10.34 14.59 -18.29
C PRO A 39 -10.01 14.39 -16.80
N VAL A 40 -10.89 14.86 -15.93
CA VAL A 40 -10.85 14.61 -14.47
C VAL A 40 -11.76 13.42 -14.15
N ILE A 41 -11.38 12.58 -13.19
CA ILE A 41 -12.21 11.46 -12.75
C ILE A 41 -13.46 11.98 -12.04
N GLN A 42 -14.62 11.47 -12.46
CA GLN A 42 -15.94 11.91 -12.01
C GLN A 42 -16.81 10.72 -11.64
N LEU A 43 -17.79 10.97 -10.77
CA LEU A 43 -18.90 10.05 -10.53
C LEU A 43 -19.86 10.05 -11.74
N PRO A 44 -20.79 9.09 -11.84
CA PRO A 44 -21.77 9.06 -12.93
C PRO A 44 -22.64 10.31 -13.06
N ASP A 45 -22.74 11.11 -11.99
CA ASP A 45 -23.46 12.40 -11.97
C ASP A 45 -22.57 13.60 -12.36
N GLY A 46 -21.34 13.36 -12.84
CA GLY A 46 -20.39 14.37 -13.29
C GLY A 46 -19.58 15.04 -12.17
N ARG A 47 -19.81 14.71 -10.88
CA ARG A 47 -19.04 15.33 -9.79
C ARG A 47 -17.62 14.77 -9.72
N PRO A 48 -16.57 15.61 -9.71
CA PRO A 48 -15.21 15.13 -9.50
C PRO A 48 -15.04 14.56 -8.10
N PHE A 49 -14.20 13.53 -7.95
CA PHE A 49 -13.92 12.93 -6.64
C PHE A 49 -12.46 12.50 -6.51
N ILE A 50 -12.03 12.24 -5.28
CA ILE A 50 -10.72 11.67 -4.97
C ILE A 50 -10.89 10.17 -4.75
N PRO A 51 -10.34 9.29 -5.61
CA PRO A 51 -10.36 7.86 -5.37
C PRO A 51 -9.60 7.50 -4.10
N GLY A 52 -10.13 6.54 -3.33
CA GLY A 52 -9.46 6.07 -2.10
C GLY A 52 -8.06 5.51 -2.35
N SER A 53 -7.83 4.89 -3.52
CA SER A 53 -6.51 4.43 -3.95
C SER A 53 -5.53 5.58 -4.20
N SER A 54 -5.98 6.68 -4.83
CA SER A 54 -5.19 7.89 -5.05
C SER A 54 -4.81 8.56 -3.74
N LEU A 55 -5.77 8.70 -2.81
CA LEU A 55 -5.53 9.26 -1.49
C LEU A 55 -4.55 8.38 -0.69
N ARG A 56 -4.80 7.07 -0.62
CA ARG A 56 -3.91 6.10 0.04
C ARG A 56 -2.51 6.13 -0.56
N GLY A 57 -2.39 6.22 -1.88
CA GLY A 57 -1.10 6.27 -2.58
C GLY A 57 -0.30 7.52 -2.25
N ALA A 58 -0.94 8.69 -2.25
CA ALA A 58 -0.31 9.96 -1.88
C ALA A 58 0.20 9.94 -0.42
N VAL A 59 -0.64 9.49 0.52
CA VAL A 59 -0.28 9.36 1.93
C VAL A 59 0.84 8.33 2.12
N ARG A 60 0.74 7.16 1.49
CA ARG A 60 1.76 6.11 1.56
C ARG A 60 3.11 6.63 1.07
N SER A 61 3.16 7.25 -0.11
CA SER A 61 4.39 7.79 -0.69
C SER A 61 5.05 8.83 0.21
N HIS A 62 4.25 9.70 0.82
CA HIS A 62 4.75 10.69 1.77
C HIS A 62 5.32 10.02 3.03
N MET A 63 4.63 9.03 3.59
CA MET A 63 5.12 8.26 4.74
C MET A 63 6.39 7.46 4.42
N GLU A 64 6.51 6.89 3.23
CA GLU A 64 7.74 6.22 2.78
C GLU A 64 8.93 7.18 2.82
N ARG A 65 8.76 8.43 2.35
CA ARG A 65 9.81 9.45 2.41
C ARG A 65 10.21 9.79 3.84
N ILE A 66 9.24 10.01 4.73
CA ILE A 66 9.49 10.31 6.15
C ILE A 66 10.25 9.15 6.80
N VAL A 67 9.78 7.91 6.62
CA VAL A 67 10.39 6.73 7.24
C VAL A 67 11.81 6.50 6.72
N ARG A 68 12.06 6.64 5.40
CA ARG A 68 13.42 6.51 4.84
C ARG A 68 14.38 7.58 5.35
N ALA A 69 13.89 8.78 5.68
CA ALA A 69 14.70 9.85 6.23
C ALA A 69 15.06 9.64 7.70
N LEU A 70 14.16 9.01 8.48
CA LEU A 70 14.32 8.84 9.93
C LEU A 70 14.86 7.47 10.35
N GLU A 71 14.65 6.43 9.54
CA GLU A 71 15.06 5.06 9.84
C GLU A 71 16.00 4.55 8.74
N THR A 72 17.29 4.49 9.03
CA THR A 72 18.26 3.77 8.19
C THR A 72 18.11 2.28 8.43
N VAL A 73 17.81 1.51 7.38
CA VAL A 73 17.77 0.05 7.44
C VAL A 73 18.93 -0.49 6.61
N GLU A 74 19.93 -1.04 7.29
CA GLU A 74 21.18 -1.49 6.68
C GLU A 74 21.04 -2.86 5.99
N SER A 75 20.07 -3.69 6.38
CA SER A 75 19.75 -4.94 5.68
C SER A 75 18.42 -5.55 6.17
N LYS A 76 17.90 -6.52 5.39
CA LYS A 76 16.73 -7.35 5.74
C LYS A 76 17.06 -8.31 6.92
N PRO A 77 16.07 -8.73 7.73
CA PRO A 77 14.64 -8.42 7.64
C PRO A 77 14.33 -7.01 8.15
N TYR A 78 13.29 -6.40 7.57
CA TYR A 78 12.90 -5.05 7.96
C TYR A 78 12.39 -4.99 9.41
N SER A 79 11.75 -6.05 9.91
CA SER A 79 11.24 -6.16 11.29
C SER A 79 10.37 -4.97 11.71
N GLY A 80 9.59 -4.42 10.77
CA GLY A 80 8.73 -3.25 11.03
C GLY A 80 9.45 -1.91 11.06
N ARG A 81 10.72 -1.86 10.63
CA ARG A 81 11.47 -0.64 10.38
C ARG A 81 11.57 -0.35 8.89
N GLY A 82 11.96 0.86 8.53
CA GLY A 82 12.19 1.31 7.17
C GLY A 82 10.98 1.25 6.25
N ALA A 83 11.24 1.55 4.99
CA ALA A 83 10.26 1.47 3.92
C ALA A 83 10.92 0.93 2.65
N CYS A 84 10.51 -0.26 2.22
CA CYS A 84 10.95 -0.82 0.95
C CYS A 84 10.48 0.04 -0.23
N ASN A 85 11.08 -0.13 -1.40
CA ASN A 85 10.54 0.42 -2.64
C ASN A 85 9.48 -0.55 -3.18
N PRO A 86 8.18 -0.18 -3.22
CA PRO A 86 7.14 -1.08 -3.71
C PRO A 86 7.10 -1.16 -5.24
N VAL A 87 7.82 -0.30 -5.97
CA VAL A 87 7.77 -0.24 -7.44
C VAL A 87 8.73 -1.25 -8.07
N VAL A 88 9.89 -1.48 -7.47
CA VAL A 88 10.94 -2.34 -8.02
C VAL A 88 10.95 -3.68 -7.28
N GLN A 89 10.68 -4.78 -8.00
CA GLN A 89 10.39 -6.10 -7.41
C GLN A 89 11.52 -6.68 -6.54
N ASN A 90 12.78 -6.46 -6.92
CA ASN A 90 13.94 -6.91 -6.15
C ASN A 90 14.15 -6.09 -4.86
N GLU A 91 13.60 -4.87 -4.79
CA GLU A 91 13.65 -3.98 -3.64
C GLU A 91 12.46 -4.15 -2.69
N TRP A 92 11.49 -5.00 -3.03
CA TRP A 92 10.37 -5.33 -2.15
C TRP A 92 10.86 -5.88 -0.81
N CYS A 93 10.14 -5.58 0.28
CA CYS A 93 10.47 -6.11 1.60
C CYS A 93 10.45 -7.65 1.62
N ILE A 94 9.48 -8.25 0.94
CA ILE A 94 9.34 -9.68 0.71
C ILE A 94 9.13 -9.87 -0.80
N THR A 95 10.05 -10.55 -1.47
CA THR A 95 9.90 -10.84 -2.90
C THR A 95 8.95 -12.01 -3.15
N ALA A 96 8.43 -12.14 -4.37
CA ALA A 96 7.60 -13.27 -4.76
C ALA A 96 8.32 -14.63 -4.58
N GLU A 97 9.63 -14.65 -4.85
CA GLU A 97 10.48 -15.83 -4.62
C GLU A 97 10.59 -16.18 -3.13
N GLN A 98 10.86 -15.20 -2.27
CA GLN A 98 10.89 -15.40 -0.81
C GLN A 98 9.56 -15.93 -0.30
N MET A 99 8.44 -15.37 -0.76
CA MET A 99 7.10 -15.81 -0.39
C MET A 99 6.83 -17.26 -0.83
N ARG A 100 7.21 -17.64 -2.05
CA ARG A 100 7.07 -19.02 -2.55
C ARG A 100 7.90 -19.99 -1.71
N LYS A 101 9.15 -19.64 -1.41
CA LYS A 101 10.04 -20.44 -0.55
C LYS A 101 9.42 -20.66 0.83
N TRP A 102 8.94 -19.59 1.48
CA TRP A 102 8.33 -19.70 2.79
C TRP A 102 7.06 -20.55 2.79
N ARG A 103 6.21 -20.45 1.76
CA ARG A 103 5.02 -21.32 1.64
C ARG A 103 5.41 -22.80 1.56
N GLY A 104 6.47 -23.12 0.81
CA GLY A 104 6.99 -24.49 0.70
C GLY A 104 7.52 -25.04 2.04
N GLU A 105 8.35 -24.26 2.74
CA GLU A 105 8.95 -24.67 4.02
C GLU A 105 7.95 -24.82 5.17
N VAL A 106 6.82 -24.12 5.09
CA VAL A 106 5.85 -24.05 6.18
C VAL A 106 4.77 -25.11 6.05
N GLY A 107 4.51 -25.65 4.85
CA GLY A 107 3.48 -26.65 4.58
C GLY A 107 3.60 -27.96 5.39
N GLU A 108 4.78 -28.26 5.92
CA GLU A 108 5.04 -29.46 6.73
C GLU A 108 4.87 -29.26 8.24
N LYS A 109 4.53 -28.04 8.70
CA LYS A 109 4.46 -27.71 10.13
C LYS A 109 3.05 -27.89 10.71
N ARG A 110 2.99 -28.06 12.04
CA ARG A 110 1.75 -28.24 12.83
C ARG A 110 0.74 -27.08 12.71
N ASN A 111 1.20 -25.86 12.43
CA ASN A 111 0.32 -24.71 12.15
C ASN A 111 0.95 -23.81 11.07
N PRO A 112 0.70 -24.13 9.78
CA PRO A 112 1.39 -23.47 8.68
C PRO A 112 1.01 -22.00 8.55
N ASP A 113 -0.26 -21.65 8.68
CA ASP A 113 -0.71 -20.27 8.48
C ASP A 113 -0.14 -19.31 9.53
N LEU A 114 -0.09 -19.73 10.80
CA LEU A 114 0.49 -18.92 11.87
C LEU A 114 1.99 -18.68 11.62
N GLU A 115 2.71 -19.70 11.18
CA GLU A 115 4.15 -19.57 10.93
C GLU A 115 4.43 -18.68 9.71
N LEU A 116 3.64 -18.82 8.65
CA LEU A 116 3.76 -17.96 7.47
C LEU A 116 3.46 -16.50 7.84
N ALA A 117 2.40 -16.26 8.63
CA ALA A 117 2.05 -14.93 9.10
C ALA A 117 3.19 -14.29 9.92
N LYS A 118 3.87 -15.06 10.78
CA LYS A 118 5.03 -14.57 11.55
C LYS A 118 6.17 -14.13 10.64
N ARG A 119 6.52 -14.96 9.65
CA ARG A 119 7.57 -14.65 8.68
C ARG A 119 7.24 -13.42 7.85
N ILE A 120 5.98 -13.27 7.41
CA ILE A 120 5.52 -12.08 6.70
C ILE A 120 5.62 -10.85 7.60
N TRP A 121 5.19 -10.96 8.85
CA TRP A 121 5.23 -9.85 9.80
C TRP A 121 6.67 -9.38 10.03
N GLU A 122 7.59 -10.29 10.32
CA GLU A 122 9.02 -10.03 10.53
C GLU A 122 9.71 -9.51 9.26
N GLY A 123 9.37 -10.06 8.09
CA GLY A 123 9.92 -9.62 6.81
C GLY A 123 9.42 -8.26 6.33
N SER A 124 8.24 -7.82 6.79
CA SER A 124 7.60 -6.59 6.33
C SER A 124 8.20 -5.33 6.94
N CYS A 125 8.33 -4.28 6.12
CA CYS A 125 8.69 -2.95 6.56
C CYS A 125 7.54 -2.22 7.27
N ARG A 126 7.83 -1.09 7.92
CA ARG A 126 6.83 -0.29 8.65
C ARG A 126 5.65 0.09 7.77
N ILE A 127 5.95 0.54 6.55
CA ILE A 127 4.95 0.98 5.57
C ILE A 127 4.07 -0.17 5.11
N CYS A 128 4.64 -1.33 4.78
CA CYS A 128 3.84 -2.48 4.34
C CYS A 128 2.98 -3.06 5.48
N ARG A 129 3.37 -2.93 6.75
CA ARG A 129 2.50 -3.32 7.87
C ARG A 129 1.28 -2.42 8.02
N LEU A 130 1.41 -1.13 7.71
CA LEU A 130 0.33 -0.14 7.80
C LEU A 130 -0.57 -0.15 6.56
N PHE A 131 0.05 -0.14 5.38
CA PHE A 131 -0.67 -0.01 4.13
C PHE A 131 -0.93 -1.36 3.45
N GLY A 132 -0.31 -2.47 3.87
CA GLY A 132 -0.28 -3.72 3.11
C GLY A 132 0.88 -3.77 2.10
N SER A 133 1.35 -4.98 1.82
CA SER A 133 2.37 -5.28 0.81
C SER A 133 1.79 -5.15 -0.60
#